data_AF-A0A2M9R530-F1
#
_entry.id   AF-A0A2M9R530-F1
#
_cell.length_a   1.000
_cell.length_b   1.000
_cell.length_c   1.000
_cell.angle_alpha   90.00
_cell.angle_beta   90.00
_cell.angle_gamma   90.00
#
_symmetry.space_group_name_H-M   'P 1'
#
loop_
_entity.id
_entity.type
_entity.pdbx_description
1 polymer ?
#
loop_
_entity_poly.entity_id
_entity_poly.type
_entity_poly.pdbx_seq_one_letter_code
_entity_poly.pdbx_strand_id
1 'polypeptide(L)'
;MQQLKILWTGGWDSTFRILMLRKHNVTIVPYYVYFKGRKTNDDELAVICKIRDKIMTLPDTKASILDTVIFEESKKISKDIQQAFLNLRNESFLGAQYVQLSELALRIEDLELGIHKDDKAHKFIQEFGVLDKIKSEYGNVLILDKEKTSNKDVINLFGNFRFPLLNLTKVEMKKIAEKEGVLHIMNETIFCHHLIKNKPCGYCNPCIYTIQEGLSYRFGNLGLIRYYLSYPLKKILGKI
;
A
#
# COMPACT_ATOMS: atom_id res chain seq x y z
N MET A 1 -15.41 -19.95 -5.86
CA MET A 1 -14.35 -19.31 -5.05
C MET A 1 -14.46 -17.81 -5.26
N GLN A 2 -14.55 -17.01 -4.20
CA GLN A 2 -14.66 -15.55 -4.33
C GLN A 2 -13.36 -14.96 -4.89
N GLN A 3 -13.48 -13.98 -5.79
CA GLN A 3 -12.32 -13.27 -6.35
C GLN A 3 -12.08 -11.96 -5.61
N LEU A 4 -10.84 -11.74 -5.16
CA LEU A 4 -10.40 -10.52 -4.48
C LEU A 4 -9.34 -9.82 -5.32
N LYS A 5 -9.64 -8.60 -5.74
CA LYS A 5 -8.80 -7.78 -6.62
C LYS A 5 -7.99 -6.83 -5.76
N ILE A 6 -6.66 -6.94 -5.77
CA ILE A 6 -5.81 -6.23 -4.81
C ILE A 6 -4.71 -5.49 -5.54
N LEU A 7 -4.54 -4.19 -5.26
CA LEU A 7 -3.35 -3.46 -5.66
C LEU A 7 -2.14 -3.96 -4.87
N TRP A 8 -1.19 -4.60 -5.54
CA TRP A 8 -0.01 -5.19 -4.91
C TRP A 8 1.28 -4.66 -5.52
N THR A 9 2.06 -3.94 -4.72
CA THR A 9 3.33 -3.32 -5.11
C THR A 9 4.56 -4.06 -4.58
N GLY A 10 4.39 -5.22 -3.96
CA GLY A 10 5.48 -5.91 -3.22
C GLY A 10 5.89 -5.20 -1.91
N GLY A 11 5.17 -4.15 -1.53
CA GLY A 11 5.35 -3.42 -0.29
C GLY A 11 4.73 -4.12 0.93
N TRP A 12 4.94 -3.53 2.10
CA TRP A 12 4.49 -4.08 3.39
C TRP A 12 2.97 -4.31 3.43
N ASP A 13 2.18 -3.30 3.10
CA ASP A 13 0.74 -3.28 3.40
C ASP A 13 -0.04 -4.26 2.51
N SER A 14 0.17 -4.20 1.20
CA SER A 14 -0.47 -5.10 0.25
C SER A 14 -0.01 -6.55 0.41
N THR A 15 1.26 -6.79 0.76
CA THR A 15 1.75 -8.13 1.10
C THR A 15 1.10 -8.68 2.37
N PHE A 16 0.94 -7.84 3.41
CA PHE A 16 0.24 -8.23 4.63
C PHE A 16 -1.19 -8.68 4.31
N ARG A 17 -1.92 -7.91 3.49
CA ARG A 17 -3.29 -8.27 3.11
C ARG A 17 -3.34 -9.65 2.44
N ILE A 18 -2.47 -9.91 1.47
CA ILE A 18 -2.41 -11.21 0.78
C ILE A 18 -2.08 -12.34 1.75
N LEU A 19 -1.13 -12.14 2.65
CA LEU A 19 -0.79 -13.12 3.68
C LEU A 19 -1.97 -13.44 4.61
N MET A 20 -2.78 -12.46 4.99
CA MET A 20 -3.97 -12.70 5.80
C MET A 20 -5.04 -13.49 5.02
N LEU A 21 -5.17 -13.21 3.72
CA LEU A 21 -6.10 -13.91 2.84
C LEU A 21 -5.69 -15.36 2.53
N ARG A 22 -4.39 -15.71 2.63
CA ARG A 22 -3.86 -17.02 2.24
C ARG A 22 -4.61 -18.21 2.87
N LYS A 23 -5.12 -18.05 4.09
CA LYS A 23 -5.80 -19.10 4.87
C LYS A 23 -7.25 -19.34 4.45
N HIS A 24 -7.78 -18.51 3.56
CA HIS A 24 -9.16 -18.54 3.10
C HIS A 24 -9.26 -19.16 1.71
N ASN A 25 -10.40 -19.80 1.41
CA ASN A 25 -10.66 -20.37 0.10
C ASN A 25 -11.13 -19.29 -0.88
N VAL A 26 -10.20 -18.40 -1.25
CA VAL A 26 -10.41 -17.26 -2.15
C VAL A 26 -9.37 -17.27 -3.27
N THR A 27 -9.71 -16.64 -4.39
CA THR A 27 -8.75 -16.38 -5.47
C THR A 27 -8.36 -14.92 -5.46
N ILE A 28 -7.07 -14.68 -5.27
CA ILE A 28 -6.47 -13.36 -5.23
C ILE A 28 -6.01 -13.02 -6.65
N VAL A 29 -6.47 -11.88 -7.16
CA VAL A 29 -6.07 -11.31 -8.44
C VAL A 29 -5.23 -10.07 -8.15
N PRO A 30 -3.89 -10.16 -8.23
CA PRO A 30 -3.04 -9.01 -7.98
C PRO A 30 -3.03 -8.06 -9.17
N TYR A 31 -3.12 -6.76 -8.89
CA TYR A 31 -3.02 -5.69 -9.85
C TYR A 31 -1.81 -4.81 -9.54
N TYR A 32 -1.03 -4.49 -10.56
CA TYR A 32 0.13 -3.60 -10.47
C TYR A 32 0.02 -2.49 -11.53
N VAL A 33 0.35 -1.25 -11.15
CA VAL A 33 0.46 -0.15 -12.09
C VAL A 33 1.94 0.14 -12.35
N TYR A 34 2.36 -0.04 -13.60
CA TYR A 34 3.70 0.24 -14.07
C TYR A 34 3.83 1.73 -14.42
N PHE A 35 4.56 2.47 -13.59
CA PHE A 35 4.79 3.91 -13.75
C PHE A 35 6.02 4.19 -14.60
N LYS A 36 5.88 4.88 -15.73
CA LYS A 36 7.02 5.10 -16.63
C LYS A 36 8.09 5.95 -15.93
N GLY A 37 9.33 5.47 -15.95
CA GLY A 37 10.47 6.17 -15.33
C GLY A 37 10.62 5.96 -13.82
N ARG A 38 9.72 5.19 -13.17
CA ARG A 38 9.93 4.76 -11.79
C ARG A 38 11.01 3.67 -11.77
N LYS A 39 12.12 3.98 -11.10
CA LYS A 39 13.31 3.12 -11.04
C LYS A 39 13.07 1.76 -10.39
N THR A 40 12.03 1.63 -9.56
CA THR A 40 11.79 0.45 -8.74
C THR A 40 10.77 -0.53 -9.33
N ASN A 41 10.21 -0.29 -10.53
CA ASN A 41 9.14 -1.15 -11.03
C ASN A 41 9.57 -2.61 -11.17
N ASP A 42 10.71 -2.86 -11.81
CA ASP A 42 11.21 -4.21 -12.04
C ASP A 42 11.58 -4.90 -10.72
N ASP A 43 12.17 -4.16 -9.78
CA ASP A 43 12.47 -4.64 -8.44
C ASP A 43 11.19 -5.02 -7.67
N GLU A 44 10.15 -4.19 -7.75
CA GLU A 44 8.84 -4.43 -7.12
C GLU A 44 8.18 -5.69 -7.71
N LEU A 45 8.17 -5.84 -9.04
CA LEU A 45 7.62 -7.03 -9.73
C LEU A 45 8.40 -8.31 -9.41
N ALA A 46 9.73 -8.25 -9.33
CA ALA A 46 10.56 -9.37 -8.93
C ALA A 46 10.26 -9.80 -7.48
N VAL A 47 10.09 -8.83 -6.58
CA VAL A 47 9.71 -9.07 -5.18
C VAL A 47 8.30 -9.66 -5.09
N ILE A 48 7.35 -9.18 -5.88
CA ILE A 48 5.99 -9.74 -5.96
C ILE A 48 6.04 -11.22 -6.35
N CYS A 49 6.74 -11.58 -7.42
CA CYS A 49 6.88 -12.98 -7.84
C CYS A 49 7.50 -13.84 -6.72
N LYS A 50 8.61 -13.39 -6.15
CA LYS A 50 9.30 -14.10 -5.08
C LYS A 50 8.40 -14.32 -3.85
N ILE A 51 7.69 -13.28 -3.43
CA ILE A 51 6.80 -13.36 -2.26
C ILE A 51 5.60 -14.27 -2.57
N ARG A 52 4.99 -14.15 -3.75
CA ARG A 52 3.90 -15.03 -4.18
C ARG A 52 4.32 -16.49 -4.08
N ASP A 53 5.45 -16.84 -4.65
CA ASP A 53 5.94 -18.23 -4.65
C ASP A 53 6.15 -18.74 -3.22
N LYS A 54 6.68 -17.88 -2.33
CA LYS A 54 6.82 -18.21 -0.89
C LYS A 54 5.49 -18.38 -0.17
N ILE A 55 4.47 -17.58 -0.50
CA ILE A 55 3.15 -17.74 0.10
C ILE A 55 2.52 -19.05 -0.35
N MET A 56 2.67 -19.40 -1.64
CA MET A 56 2.12 -20.62 -2.20
C MET A 56 2.77 -21.91 -1.67
N THR A 57 3.98 -21.84 -1.11
CA THR A 57 4.65 -22.99 -0.47
C THR A 57 4.31 -23.16 1.01
N LEU A 58 3.58 -22.23 1.63
CA LEU A 58 3.16 -22.39 3.03
C LEU A 58 2.11 -23.51 3.14
N PRO A 59 2.24 -24.40 4.14
CA PRO A 59 1.33 -25.55 4.28
C PRO A 59 -0.11 -25.15 4.63
N ASP A 60 -0.33 -23.94 5.13
CA ASP A 60 -1.65 -23.41 5.51
C ASP A 60 -2.31 -22.55 4.41
N THR A 61 -1.66 -22.41 3.24
CA THR A 61 -2.21 -21.66 2.12
C THR A 61 -3.32 -22.44 1.42
N LYS A 62 -4.54 -21.90 1.50
CA LYS A 62 -5.75 -22.36 0.81
C LYS A 62 -6.14 -21.45 -0.35
N ALA A 63 -5.67 -20.19 -0.34
CA ALA A 63 -5.97 -19.24 -1.40
C ALA A 63 -5.22 -19.60 -2.69
N SER A 64 -5.83 -19.32 -3.83
CA SER A 64 -5.14 -19.31 -5.12
C SER A 64 -4.67 -17.89 -5.42
N ILE A 65 -3.39 -17.69 -5.71
CA ILE A 65 -2.86 -16.38 -6.09
C ILE A 65 -2.50 -16.43 -7.57
N LEU A 66 -3.21 -15.66 -8.40
CA LEU A 66 -2.96 -15.61 -9.84
C LEU A 66 -1.69 -14.83 -10.17
N ASP A 67 -1.28 -14.89 -11.44
CA ASP A 67 -0.28 -13.98 -11.98
C ASP A 67 -0.73 -12.52 -11.86
N THR A 68 0.25 -11.65 -11.60
CA THR A 68 0.00 -10.21 -11.44
C THR A 68 -0.43 -9.61 -12.78
N VAL A 69 -1.60 -8.97 -12.78
CA VAL A 69 -2.09 -8.21 -13.93
C VAL A 69 -1.44 -6.84 -13.91
N ILE A 70 -0.61 -6.56 -14.92
CA ILE A 70 0.15 -5.32 -15.04
C ILE A 70 -0.61 -4.34 -15.94
N PHE A 71 -0.86 -3.14 -15.43
CA PHE A 71 -1.40 -2.00 -16.17
C PHE A 71 -0.31 -0.97 -16.39
N GLU A 72 -0.18 -0.45 -17.61
CA GLU A 72 0.56 0.78 -17.82
C GLU A 72 -0.20 1.97 -17.23
N GLU A 73 0.52 2.99 -16.79
CA GLU A 73 -0.09 4.26 -16.40
C GLU A 73 -0.99 4.83 -17.52
N SER A 74 -2.17 5.31 -17.15
CA SER A 74 -3.13 5.83 -18.11
C SER A 74 -2.63 7.13 -18.72
N LYS A 75 -2.64 7.20 -20.06
CA LYS A 75 -2.32 8.42 -20.82
C LYS A 75 -3.38 9.51 -20.66
N LYS A 76 -4.60 9.13 -20.29
CA LYS A 76 -5.73 10.04 -20.07
C LYS A 76 -6.28 9.79 -18.68
N ILE A 77 -6.24 10.83 -17.85
CA ILE A 77 -6.82 10.82 -16.50
C ILE A 77 -8.08 11.68 -16.52
N SER A 78 -9.14 11.23 -15.83
CA SER A 78 -10.33 12.05 -15.59
C SER A 78 -9.96 13.43 -15.01
N LYS A 79 -10.61 14.48 -15.51
CA LYS A 79 -10.41 15.86 -15.00
C LYS A 79 -10.78 15.96 -13.52
N ASP A 80 -11.82 15.25 -13.11
CA ASP A 80 -12.30 15.27 -11.72
C ASP A 80 -11.29 14.65 -10.77
N ILE A 81 -10.61 13.57 -11.18
CA ILE A 81 -9.53 12.94 -10.41
C ILE A 81 -8.31 13.87 -10.32
N GLN A 82 -7.93 14.50 -11.44
CA GLN A 82 -6.81 15.44 -11.46
C GLN A 82 -7.08 16.63 -10.54
N GLN A 83 -8.26 17.23 -10.62
CA GLN A 83 -8.63 18.38 -9.80
C GLN A 83 -8.72 18.01 -8.32
N ALA A 84 -9.34 16.87 -8.00
CA ALA A 84 -9.42 16.36 -6.63
C ALA A 84 -8.02 16.15 -6.03
N PHE A 85 -7.09 15.59 -6.80
CA PHE A 85 -5.71 15.42 -6.37
C PHE A 85 -5.02 16.76 -6.10
N LEU A 86 -5.16 17.74 -7.00
CA LEU A 86 -4.57 19.06 -6.81
C LEU A 86 -5.13 19.74 -5.55
N ASN A 87 -6.45 19.68 -5.33
CA ASN A 87 -7.10 20.24 -4.16
C ASN A 87 -6.59 19.60 -2.86
N LEU A 88 -6.65 18.27 -2.75
CA LEU A 88 -6.20 17.57 -1.54
C LEU A 88 -4.69 17.73 -1.31
N ARG A 89 -3.88 17.79 -2.39
CA ARG A 89 -2.44 17.99 -2.29
C ARG A 89 -2.07 19.38 -1.77
N ASN A 90 -2.92 20.39 -1.98
CA ASN A 90 -2.73 21.72 -1.42
C ASN A 90 -2.99 21.74 0.11
N GLU A 91 -3.88 20.88 0.60
CA GLU A 91 -4.18 20.73 2.03
C GLU A 91 -3.09 19.96 2.79
N SER A 92 -2.61 18.86 2.21
CA SER A 92 -1.51 18.07 2.80
C SER A 92 -0.82 17.20 1.77
N PHE A 93 0.34 16.64 2.12
CA PHE A 93 1.08 15.79 1.20
C PHE A 93 0.26 14.56 0.79
N LEU A 94 0.07 14.37 -0.51
CA LEU A 94 -0.53 13.20 -1.12
C LEU A 94 0.31 12.71 -2.31
N GLY A 95 0.56 11.40 -2.37
CA GLY A 95 1.39 10.80 -3.42
C GLY A 95 0.76 10.89 -4.81
N ALA A 96 1.53 11.25 -5.83
CA ALA A 96 1.02 11.36 -7.21
C ALA A 96 0.49 10.05 -7.80
N GLN A 97 0.93 8.91 -7.24
CA GLN A 97 0.43 7.59 -7.64
C GLN A 97 -1.08 7.45 -7.48
N TYR A 98 -1.70 8.13 -6.50
CA TYR A 98 -3.14 8.03 -6.26
C TYR A 98 -3.96 8.43 -7.49
N VAL A 99 -3.49 9.38 -8.30
CA VAL A 99 -4.15 9.76 -9.56
C VAL A 99 -4.33 8.57 -10.50
N GLN A 100 -3.26 7.80 -10.72
CA GLN A 100 -3.28 6.64 -11.62
C GLN A 100 -4.06 5.47 -11.01
N LEU A 101 -3.94 5.26 -9.70
CA LEU A 101 -4.68 4.21 -9.00
C LEU A 101 -6.19 4.49 -9.05
N SER A 102 -6.61 5.73 -8.79
CA SER A 102 -8.03 6.12 -8.82
C SER A 102 -8.62 5.98 -10.22
N GLU A 103 -7.86 6.34 -11.25
CA GLU A 103 -8.27 6.13 -12.64
C GLU A 103 -8.44 4.64 -12.96
N LEU A 104 -7.54 3.78 -12.48
CA LEU A 104 -7.68 2.33 -12.63
C LEU A 104 -8.93 1.80 -11.90
N ALA A 105 -9.21 2.31 -10.69
CA ALA A 105 -10.35 1.90 -9.89
C ALA A 105 -11.71 2.23 -10.53
N LEU A 106 -11.78 3.17 -11.48
CA LEU A 106 -12.99 3.38 -12.30
C LEU A 106 -13.30 2.19 -13.22
N ARG A 107 -12.31 1.36 -13.54
CA ARG A 107 -12.42 0.23 -14.48
C ARG A 107 -12.48 -1.12 -13.77
N ILE A 108 -12.12 -1.14 -12.49
CA ILE A 108 -12.02 -2.35 -11.68
C ILE A 108 -12.85 -2.17 -10.42
N GLU A 109 -14.05 -2.72 -10.44
CA GLU A 109 -14.91 -2.78 -9.26
C GLU A 109 -14.26 -3.58 -8.14
N ASP A 110 -14.51 -3.15 -6.90
CA ASP A 110 -14.07 -3.83 -5.67
C ASP A 110 -12.56 -3.95 -5.51
N LEU A 111 -11.80 -3.01 -6.08
CA LEU A 111 -10.35 -2.97 -5.96
C LEU A 111 -9.92 -2.63 -4.53
N GLU A 112 -9.18 -3.52 -3.88
CA GLU A 112 -8.61 -3.28 -2.56
C GLU A 112 -7.32 -2.47 -2.66
N LEU A 113 -7.23 -1.43 -1.81
CA LEU A 113 -6.07 -0.57 -1.67
C LEU A 113 -5.55 -0.59 -0.24
N GLY A 114 -4.26 -0.85 -0.09
CA GLY A 114 -3.57 -1.03 1.20
C GLY A 114 -3.24 0.26 1.95
N ILE A 115 -4.21 1.17 2.14
CA ILE A 115 -4.04 2.34 3.02
C ILE A 115 -4.20 1.89 4.47
N HIS A 116 -3.29 2.34 5.34
CA HIS A 116 -3.25 2.01 6.76
C HIS A 116 -3.28 3.27 7.63
N LYS A 117 -3.45 3.12 8.95
CA LYS A 117 -3.68 4.23 9.89
C LYS A 117 -2.59 5.31 9.89
N ASP A 118 -1.36 4.91 9.62
CA ASP A 118 -0.18 5.79 9.61
C ASP A 118 0.11 6.39 8.21
N ASP A 119 -0.65 6.01 7.18
CA ASP A 119 -0.51 6.57 5.83
C ASP A 119 -1.02 8.02 5.81
N LYS A 120 -0.34 8.90 5.07
CA LYS A 120 -0.79 10.27 4.87
C LYS A 120 -2.16 10.34 4.17
N ALA A 121 -2.48 9.37 3.29
CA ALA A 121 -3.78 9.30 2.64
C ALA A 121 -4.94 8.94 3.59
N HIS A 122 -4.65 8.20 4.67
CA HIS A 122 -5.66 7.86 5.68
C HIS A 122 -6.28 9.11 6.30
N LYS A 123 -5.51 10.19 6.48
CA LYS A 123 -6.01 11.47 7.01
C LYS A 123 -7.21 11.97 6.20
N PHE A 124 -7.08 12.04 4.87
CA PHE A 124 -8.16 12.55 4.01
C PHE A 124 -9.42 11.69 4.08
N ILE A 125 -9.26 10.37 4.12
CA ILE A 125 -10.38 9.43 4.21
C ILE A 125 -11.10 9.57 5.56
N GLN A 126 -10.37 9.69 6.66
CA GLN A 126 -10.96 9.84 8.00
C GLN A 126 -11.60 11.21 8.22
N GLU A 127 -10.96 12.27 7.74
CA GLU A 127 -11.40 13.64 8.00
C GLU A 127 -12.64 14.00 7.17
N PHE A 128 -12.68 13.56 5.92
CA PHE A 128 -13.70 13.99 4.98
C PHE A 128 -14.64 12.88 4.52
N GLY A 129 -14.33 11.62 4.81
CA GLY A 129 -15.11 10.47 4.37
C GLY A 129 -16.09 9.95 5.41
N VAL A 130 -17.26 9.49 4.95
CA VAL A 130 -18.16 8.65 5.73
C VAL A 130 -17.92 7.21 5.33
N LEU A 131 -17.59 6.35 6.29
CA LEU A 131 -17.18 4.97 6.03
C LEU A 131 -18.25 3.97 6.43
N ASP A 132 -18.59 3.09 5.51
CA ASP A 132 -19.40 1.90 5.78
C ASP A 132 -18.50 0.67 5.93
N LYS A 133 -19.03 -0.31 6.67
CA LYS A 133 -18.32 -1.53 7.00
C LYS A 133 -18.96 -2.72 6.33
N ILE A 134 -18.21 -3.36 5.44
CA ILE A 134 -18.59 -4.63 4.83
C ILE A 134 -17.96 -5.76 5.66
N LYS A 135 -18.81 -6.60 6.24
CA LYS A 135 -18.37 -7.84 6.87
C LYS A 135 -18.06 -8.85 5.76
N SER A 136 -16.87 -9.45 5.81
CA SER A 136 -16.50 -10.58 4.97
C SER A 136 -15.98 -11.72 5.82
N GLU A 137 -15.96 -12.93 5.26
CA GLU A 137 -15.41 -14.13 5.92
C GLU A 137 -13.90 -14.03 6.20
N TYR A 138 -13.21 -13.07 5.57
CA TYR A 138 -11.77 -12.83 5.68
C TYR A 138 -11.44 -11.43 6.22
N GLY A 139 -12.35 -10.91 7.07
CA GLY A 139 -12.15 -9.69 7.84
C GLY A 139 -13.14 -8.57 7.49
N ASN A 140 -13.06 -7.49 8.24
CA ASN A 140 -13.87 -6.31 7.93
C ASN A 140 -13.18 -5.47 6.87
N VAL A 141 -13.93 -5.05 5.86
CA VAL A 141 -13.45 -4.17 4.79
C VAL A 141 -14.23 -2.86 4.89
N LEU A 142 -13.54 -1.74 4.90
CA LEU A 142 -14.18 -0.42 4.90
C LEU A 142 -14.34 0.08 3.47
N ILE A 143 -15.44 0.74 3.20
CA ILE A 143 -15.72 1.44 1.94
C ILE A 143 -16.18 2.86 2.23
N LEU A 144 -15.95 3.76 1.28
CA LEU A 144 -16.48 5.11 1.36
C LEU A 144 -17.96 5.09 0.94
N ASP A 145 -18.85 5.54 1.81
CA ASP A 145 -20.24 5.83 1.46
C ASP A 145 -20.28 7.12 0.64
N LYS A 146 -20.43 6.98 -0.68
CA LYS A 146 -20.41 8.09 -1.63
C LYS A 146 -21.61 9.02 -1.50
N GLU A 147 -22.73 8.55 -0.95
CA GLU A 147 -23.93 9.36 -0.80
C GLU A 147 -23.89 10.21 0.47
N LYS A 148 -23.35 9.65 1.56
CA LYS A 148 -23.19 10.37 2.82
C LYS A 148 -21.93 11.22 2.88
N THR A 149 -20.91 10.91 2.08
CA THR A 149 -19.69 11.71 1.99
C THR A 149 -19.96 13.02 1.25
N SER A 150 -19.76 14.16 1.90
CA SER A 150 -19.99 15.47 1.27
C SER A 150 -18.81 15.95 0.42
N ASN A 151 -17.58 15.52 0.75
CA ASN A 151 -16.38 15.94 0.05
C ASN A 151 -16.20 15.16 -1.26
N LYS A 152 -16.46 15.84 -2.38
CA LYS A 152 -16.34 15.26 -3.74
C LYS A 152 -14.91 14.87 -4.10
N ASP A 153 -13.90 15.57 -3.59
CA ASP A 153 -12.50 15.28 -3.92
C ASP A 153 -12.06 13.92 -3.33
N VAL A 154 -12.48 13.64 -2.09
CA VAL A 154 -12.28 12.32 -1.47
C VAL A 154 -13.08 11.24 -2.16
N ILE A 155 -14.30 11.51 -2.62
CA ILE A 155 -15.07 10.54 -3.43
C ILE A 155 -14.34 10.22 -4.74
N ASN A 156 -13.88 11.24 -5.46
CA ASN A 156 -13.26 11.08 -6.77
C ASN A 156 -11.95 10.29 -6.69
N LEU A 157 -11.16 10.47 -5.63
CA LEU A 157 -9.91 9.74 -5.45
C LEU A 157 -10.09 8.38 -4.78
N PHE A 158 -10.92 8.30 -3.74
CA PHE A 158 -10.93 7.14 -2.86
C PHE A 158 -12.22 6.32 -2.93
N GLY A 159 -13.28 6.86 -3.53
CA GLY A 159 -14.62 6.26 -3.48
C GLY A 159 -14.76 4.92 -4.21
N ASN A 160 -13.85 4.58 -5.13
CA ASN A 160 -13.91 3.31 -5.88
C ASN A 160 -13.05 2.20 -5.27
N PHE A 161 -12.48 2.42 -4.08
CA PHE A 161 -11.64 1.44 -3.40
C PHE A 161 -12.32 0.80 -2.20
N ARG A 162 -11.74 -0.34 -1.83
CA ARG A 162 -11.96 -1.05 -0.58
C ARG A 162 -10.72 -0.94 0.30
N PHE A 163 -10.90 -0.66 1.59
CA PHE A 163 -9.81 -0.40 2.54
C PHE A 163 -9.77 -1.45 3.66
N PRO A 164 -9.19 -2.64 3.41
CA PRO A 164 -9.13 -3.70 4.41
C PRO A 164 -8.16 -3.39 5.57
N LEU A 165 -7.25 -2.44 5.40
CA LEU A 165 -6.17 -2.15 6.35
C LEU A 165 -6.30 -0.80 7.07
N LEU A 166 -7.37 -0.03 6.79
CA LEU A 166 -7.48 1.37 7.18
C LEU A 166 -7.31 1.60 8.68
N ASN A 167 -7.77 0.66 9.50
CA ASN A 167 -7.74 0.74 10.96
C ASN A 167 -6.49 0.12 11.60
N LEU A 168 -5.56 -0.43 10.81
CA LEU A 168 -4.34 -1.06 11.31
C LEU A 168 -3.15 -0.13 11.16
N THR A 169 -2.26 -0.16 12.14
CA THR A 169 -0.91 0.40 12.06
C THR A 169 0.08 -0.63 11.52
N LYS A 170 1.23 -0.19 11.02
CA LYS A 170 2.29 -1.12 10.57
C LYS A 170 2.83 -1.99 11.71
N VAL A 171 2.88 -1.45 12.92
CA VAL A 171 3.31 -2.20 14.12
C VAL A 171 2.28 -3.27 14.50
N GLU A 172 0.99 -3.01 14.36
CA GLU A 172 -0.04 -4.04 14.55
C GLU A 172 0.06 -5.12 13.48
N MET A 173 0.25 -4.75 12.21
CA MET A 173 0.48 -5.72 11.13
C MET A 173 1.70 -6.61 11.42
N LYS A 174 2.79 -6.04 11.95
CA LYS A 174 3.97 -6.80 12.38
C LYS A 174 3.60 -7.82 13.46
N LYS A 175 2.90 -7.40 14.52
CA LYS A 175 2.49 -8.30 15.62
C LYS A 175 1.60 -9.44 15.12
N ILE A 176 0.68 -9.13 14.21
CA ILE A 176 -0.19 -10.13 13.57
C ILE A 176 0.67 -11.09 12.74
N ALA A 177 1.57 -10.59 11.89
CA ALA A 177 2.45 -11.44 11.08
C ALA A 177 3.39 -12.32 11.92
N GLU A 178 3.85 -11.85 13.08
CA GLU A 178 4.61 -12.64 14.06
C GLU A 178 3.78 -13.78 14.62
N LYS A 179 2.56 -13.49 15.09
CA LYS A 179 1.62 -14.50 15.60
C LYS A 179 1.27 -15.54 14.54
N GLU A 180 1.17 -15.11 13.28
CA GLU A 180 0.84 -15.95 12.13
C GLU A 180 2.05 -16.70 11.55
N GLY A 181 3.26 -16.51 12.09
CA GLY A 181 4.49 -17.19 11.65
C GLY A 181 5.04 -16.69 10.30
N VAL A 182 4.52 -15.60 9.75
CA VAL A 182 4.83 -15.10 8.38
C VAL A 182 5.61 -13.79 8.36
N LEU A 183 6.09 -13.30 9.52
CA LEU A 183 6.93 -12.11 9.58
C LEU A 183 8.18 -12.23 8.69
N HIS A 184 8.74 -13.45 8.56
CA HIS A 184 9.91 -13.68 7.71
C HIS A 184 9.64 -13.32 6.24
N ILE A 185 8.45 -13.60 5.71
CA ILE A 185 8.03 -13.19 4.35
C ILE A 185 7.83 -11.67 4.29
N MET A 186 7.17 -11.09 5.29
CA MET A 186 6.97 -9.64 5.39
C MET A 186 8.29 -8.86 5.35
N ASN A 187 9.35 -9.40 5.93
CA ASN A 187 10.68 -8.79 5.93
C ASN A 187 11.36 -8.76 4.55
N GLU A 188 10.87 -9.53 3.59
CA GLU A 188 11.37 -9.57 2.21
C GLU A 188 10.73 -8.53 1.29
N THR A 189 9.71 -7.82 1.78
CA THR A 189 9.08 -6.70 1.06
C THR A 189 10.08 -5.59 0.76
N ILE A 190 9.90 -4.91 -0.37
CA ILE A 190 10.73 -3.77 -0.77
C ILE A 190 10.02 -2.46 -0.46
N PHE A 191 10.80 -1.45 -0.09
CA PHE A 191 10.33 -0.08 0.14
C PHE A 191 11.42 0.95 -0.18
N CYS A 192 12.68 0.58 0.05
CA CYS A 192 13.82 1.46 -0.17
C CYS A 192 14.09 1.64 -1.67
N HIS A 193 14.21 2.89 -2.12
CA HIS A 193 14.57 3.21 -3.51
C HIS A 193 16.04 2.95 -3.86
N HIS A 194 16.91 2.78 -2.86
CA HIS A 194 18.36 2.72 -3.04
C HIS A 194 18.97 1.72 -2.05
N LEU A 195 18.94 0.43 -2.35
CA LEU A 195 19.58 -0.55 -1.47
C LEU A 195 21.10 -0.31 -1.40
N ILE A 196 21.66 -0.31 -0.19
CA ILE A 196 23.10 -0.22 0.05
C ILE A 196 23.55 -1.55 0.63
N LYS A 197 24.37 -2.30 -0.11
CA LYS A 197 24.80 -3.66 0.27
C LYS A 197 23.60 -4.55 0.65
N ASN A 198 22.57 -4.55 -0.20
CA ASN A 198 21.30 -5.28 0.00
C ASN A 198 20.51 -4.90 1.27
N LYS A 199 20.78 -3.74 1.87
CA LYS A 199 20.06 -3.23 3.03
C LYS A 199 19.41 -1.87 2.74
N PRO A 200 18.28 -1.54 3.39
CA PRO A 200 17.65 -0.22 3.25
C PRO A 200 18.61 0.93 3.57
N CYS A 201 18.59 2.00 2.77
CA CYS A 201 19.57 3.08 2.88
C CYS A 201 19.44 3.97 4.13
N GLY A 202 18.26 4.01 4.75
CA GLY A 202 17.98 4.88 5.88
C GLY A 202 17.69 6.36 5.58
N TYR A 203 17.96 6.87 4.36
CA TYR A 203 17.80 8.30 4.05
C TYR A 203 16.73 8.65 3.01
N CYS A 204 16.29 7.71 2.17
CA CYS A 204 15.22 7.98 1.20
C CYS A 204 13.86 8.14 1.93
N ASN A 205 12.88 8.82 1.32
CA ASN A 205 11.60 9.11 1.98
C ASN A 205 10.88 7.82 2.45
N PRO A 206 10.78 6.74 1.64
CA PRO A 206 10.25 5.47 2.14
C PRO A 206 10.98 4.90 3.36
N CYS A 207 12.31 5.03 3.42
CA CYS A 207 13.09 4.59 4.59
C CYS A 207 12.73 5.40 5.84
N ILE A 208 12.59 6.72 5.68
CA ILE A 208 12.27 7.62 6.79
C ILE A 208 10.87 7.30 7.33
N TYR A 209 9.87 7.16 6.45
CA TYR A 209 8.52 6.76 6.85
C TYR A 209 8.52 5.41 7.56
N THR A 210 9.21 4.40 7.02
CA THR A 210 9.31 3.07 7.65
C THR A 210 9.89 3.13 9.08
N ILE A 211 10.87 4.01 9.32
CA ILE A 211 11.43 4.22 10.67
C ILE A 211 10.43 4.93 11.57
N GLN A 212 9.78 5.99 11.08
CA GLN A 212 8.79 6.77 11.84
C GLN A 212 7.54 5.95 12.19
N GLU A 213 7.14 5.01 11.33
CA GLU A 213 6.03 4.09 11.51
C GLU A 213 6.39 2.90 12.43
N GLY A 214 7.56 2.92 13.08
CA GLY A 214 7.93 1.94 14.10
C GLY A 214 8.57 0.65 13.57
N LEU A 215 8.99 0.60 12.31
CA LEU A 215 9.66 -0.57 11.70
C LEU A 215 11.18 -0.39 11.59
N SER A 216 11.80 0.32 12.53
CA SER A 216 13.25 0.59 12.55
C SER A 216 14.12 -0.66 12.63
N TYR A 217 13.60 -1.79 13.15
CA TYR A 217 14.29 -3.08 13.20
C TYR A 217 14.66 -3.63 11.81
N ARG A 218 14.03 -3.15 10.73
CA ARG A 218 14.36 -3.52 9.35
C ARG A 218 15.66 -2.90 8.85
N PHE A 219 16.30 -2.05 9.65
CA PHE A 219 17.52 -1.33 9.29
C PHE A 219 18.73 -1.87 10.05
N GLY A 220 19.87 -1.95 9.36
CA GLY A 220 21.15 -2.12 10.03
C GLY A 220 21.66 -0.81 10.62
N ASN A 221 22.65 -0.88 11.51
CA ASN A 221 23.24 0.27 12.22
C ASN A 221 23.62 1.43 11.29
N LEU A 222 24.28 1.14 10.16
CA LEU A 222 24.65 2.17 9.18
C LEU A 222 23.45 2.85 8.52
N GLY A 223 22.34 2.14 8.32
CA GLY A 223 21.10 2.72 7.82
C GLY A 223 20.49 3.69 8.85
N LEU A 224 20.45 3.28 10.12
CA LEU A 224 19.96 4.13 11.21
C LEU A 224 20.83 5.38 11.39
N ILE A 225 22.16 5.27 11.30
CA ILE A 225 23.05 6.43 11.33
C ILE A 225 22.71 7.41 10.20
N ARG A 226 22.56 6.93 8.95
CA ARG A 226 22.16 7.79 7.82
C ARG A 226 20.79 8.44 8.03
N TYR A 227 19.85 7.74 8.65
CA TYR A 227 18.56 8.31 9.04
C TYR A 227 18.77 9.50 9.98
N TYR A 228 19.44 9.31 11.12
CA TYR A 228 19.62 10.36 12.12
C TYR A 228 20.41 11.57 11.59
N LEU A 229 21.33 11.36 10.65
CA LEU A 229 22.06 12.45 9.99
C LEU A 229 21.22 13.20 8.95
N SER A 230 20.40 12.50 8.17
CA SER A 230 19.66 13.11 7.05
C SER A 230 18.29 13.66 7.42
N TYR A 231 17.65 13.11 8.45
CA TYR A 231 16.29 13.45 8.84
C TYR A 231 16.12 14.93 9.25
N PRO A 232 16.98 15.52 10.12
CA PRO A 232 16.84 16.92 10.50
C PRO A 232 16.95 17.86 9.29
N LEU A 233 17.93 17.61 8.42
CA LEU A 233 18.16 18.38 7.20
C LEU A 233 16.95 18.32 6.27
N LYS A 234 16.40 17.13 6.05
CA LYS A 234 15.23 16.97 5.19
C LYS A 234 13.97 17.60 5.76
N LYS A 235 13.79 17.57 7.09
CA LYS A 235 12.69 18.25 7.79
C LYS A 235 12.80 19.76 7.62
N ILE A 236 14.00 20.34 7.78
CA ILE A 236 14.25 21.78 7.56
C ILE A 236 13.97 22.18 6.11
N LEU A 237 14.35 21.34 5.15
CA LEU A 237 14.16 21.61 3.72
C LEU A 237 12.73 21.32 3.21
N GLY A 238 11.78 20.95 4.07
CA GLY A 238 10.41 20.63 3.67
C GLY A 238 10.29 19.43 2.72
N LYS A 239 11.28 18.52 2.72
CA LYS A 239 11.33 17.37 1.79
C LYS A 239 10.61 16.12 2.31
N ILE A 240 10.01 16.19 3.51
CA ILE A 240 9.32 15.08 4.20
C ILE A 240 8.12 15.61 4.98
#